data_AF-A0A4Q4XF61-F1
#
_entry.id   AF-A0A4Q4XF61-F1
#
_cell.length_a   1.000
_cell.length_b   1.000
_cell.length_c   1.000
_cell.angle_alpha   90.00
_cell.angle_beta   90.00
_cell.angle_gamma   90.00
#
_symmetry.space_group_name_H-M   'P 1'
#
loop_
_entity.id
_entity.type
_entity.pdbx_description
1 polymer ?
#
loop_
_entity_poly.entity_id
_entity_poly.type
_entity_poly.pdbx_seq_one_letter_code
_entity_poly.pdbx_strand_id
1 'polypeptide(L)'
;MFKTSRIGQPRLCQVRLITAAAAQTQPRTPVKREGNISDAFISLSSTERPPLPPRFLDIKKALVAGHEHRVVDSWKRLLERLRAENRTIAKEGPAIIPNIDFHELDKGLTTFGAEIRERGVAVVRNVIPEKEARAYKDEIEEYDNPQVFELYWSAPQVKARAHPNLLKAQTALMRLWKSSDPESEISMSQPLMYADRLRIRQPGDANFALGPHIDGGSVERWEPHGYGRGGVYHRIFEGSWEEYDPWDASTRVPAITNKYNGLGACSMFRMFQGWLSMSQTRPLEGTLMVNPLLQLSTAYVLLRPFFQPIKHVGQVSDDEYLSNDNWEFAGASMTSELQGATPGHGQELSAVLHPHLDLKKTMVHMPEIRPGDYVAWHCDTIHAVDQVHQGKSDSSVLYIPVCPVTEINAEYAARQRAAFLAGTPGPDFPGGKGESEHINRPDYAYLCSHADPSGLRAHGFEKLNPTAEDTNGAKRVMELANSILGF
;
A
#
# COMPACT_ATOMS: atom_id res chain seq x y z
N MET A 1 51.07 20.03 32.95
CA MET A 1 50.08 21.11 32.77
C MET A 1 49.40 20.93 31.43
N PHE A 2 48.08 20.74 31.47
CA PHE A 2 47.25 20.23 30.38
C PHE A 2 47.07 21.25 29.24
N LYS A 3 47.16 20.76 27.99
CA LYS A 3 46.68 21.43 26.78
C LYS A 3 45.16 21.35 26.75
N THR A 4 44.47 22.48 26.78
CA THR A 4 43.01 22.57 26.59
C THR A 4 42.67 22.52 25.10
N SER A 5 41.90 21.49 24.71
CA SER A 5 41.32 21.37 23.37
C SER A 5 40.13 22.30 23.23
N ARG A 6 40.03 23.03 22.11
CA ARG A 6 38.84 23.82 21.77
C ARG A 6 37.69 22.87 21.41
N ILE A 7 36.63 22.92 22.22
CA ILE A 7 35.33 22.32 21.93
C ILE A 7 34.69 23.13 20.80
N GLY A 8 34.34 22.47 19.69
CA GLY A 8 33.58 23.07 18.59
C GLY A 8 32.15 23.38 19.03
N GLN A 9 31.69 24.60 18.71
CA GLN A 9 30.29 25.00 18.91
C GLN A 9 29.35 24.17 18.02
N PRO A 10 28.13 23.84 18.48
CA PRO A 10 27.11 23.23 17.63
C PRO A 10 26.70 24.22 16.52
N ARG A 11 26.67 23.76 15.28
CA ARG A 11 26.15 24.54 14.14
C ARG A 11 24.66 24.77 14.36
N LEU A 12 24.28 26.03 14.56
CA LEU A 12 22.89 26.48 14.46
C LEU A 12 22.37 26.16 13.06
N CYS A 13 21.40 25.25 12.97
CA CYS A 13 20.62 25.01 11.76
C CYS A 13 19.70 26.23 11.54
N GLN A 14 20.22 27.28 10.90
CA GLN A 14 19.42 28.43 10.49
C GLN A 14 18.56 28.03 9.29
N VAL A 15 17.26 27.86 9.52
CA VAL A 15 16.27 27.89 8.46
C VAL A 15 16.25 29.30 7.89
N ARG A 16 16.54 29.45 6.58
CA ARG A 16 16.03 30.61 5.84
C ARG A 16 14.50 30.49 5.89
N LEU A 17 13.86 31.29 6.74
CA LEU A 17 12.43 31.57 6.61
C LEU A 17 12.23 32.22 5.24
N ILE A 18 11.91 31.40 4.24
CA ILE A 18 11.42 31.89 2.96
C ILE A 18 10.00 32.36 3.23
N THR A 19 9.85 33.67 3.41
CA THR A 19 8.56 34.34 3.37
C THR A 19 7.91 34.02 2.02
N ALA A 20 6.83 33.24 2.05
CA ALA A 20 6.06 32.89 0.88
C ALA A 20 5.45 34.17 0.26
N ALA A 21 6.00 34.59 -0.88
CA ALA A 21 5.43 35.63 -1.73
C ALA A 21 5.34 35.11 -3.16
N ALA A 22 4.21 34.45 -3.46
CA ALA A 22 3.50 34.40 -4.74
C ALA A 22 2.51 33.24 -4.67
N ALA A 23 1.30 33.49 -4.17
CA ALA A 23 0.18 32.58 -4.33
C ALA A 23 -0.21 32.59 -5.83
N GLN A 24 0.38 31.70 -6.61
CA GLN A 24 -0.26 31.24 -7.84
C GLN A 24 -1.43 30.35 -7.42
N THR A 25 -2.64 30.78 -7.75
CA THR A 25 -3.88 30.04 -7.51
C THR A 25 -3.89 28.76 -8.33
N GLN A 26 -3.27 27.70 -7.79
CA GLN A 26 -3.62 26.35 -8.19
C GLN A 26 -5.08 26.07 -7.79
N PRO A 27 -5.86 25.33 -8.59
CA PRO A 27 -7.20 24.93 -8.19
C PRO A 27 -7.09 24.15 -6.87
N ARG A 28 -7.77 24.63 -5.81
CA ARG A 28 -7.84 23.92 -4.53
C ARG A 28 -8.47 22.56 -4.80
N THR A 29 -7.68 21.49 -4.72
CA THR A 29 -8.23 20.14 -4.57
C THR A 29 -9.15 20.19 -3.36
N PRO A 30 -10.44 19.83 -3.50
CA PRO A 30 -11.38 19.93 -2.40
C PRO A 30 -10.88 19.09 -1.22
N VAL A 31 -10.91 19.67 -0.02
CA VAL A 31 -10.67 18.93 1.24
C VAL A 31 -11.62 17.74 1.25
N LYS A 32 -11.11 16.54 1.55
CA LYS A 32 -11.97 15.36 1.66
C LYS A 32 -13.04 15.62 2.72
N ARG A 33 -14.27 15.23 2.38
CA ARG A 33 -15.42 15.33 3.30
C ARG A 33 -15.13 14.50 4.55
N GLU A 34 -15.61 14.96 5.70
CA GLU A 34 -15.58 14.18 6.94
C GLU A 34 -16.29 12.83 6.76
N GLY A 35 -15.67 11.75 7.27
CA GLY A 35 -16.11 10.36 7.15
C GLY A 35 -15.21 9.43 7.98
N ASN A 36 -15.49 8.12 7.96
CA ASN A 36 -14.67 7.12 8.65
C ASN A 36 -14.31 5.94 7.73
N ILE A 37 -13.56 4.96 8.23
CA ILE A 37 -13.06 3.83 7.41
C ILE A 37 -14.16 2.98 6.76
N SER A 38 -15.39 2.94 7.31
CA SER A 38 -16.52 2.25 6.69
C SER A 38 -16.89 2.84 5.33
N ASP A 39 -16.62 4.13 5.12
CA ASP A 39 -16.99 4.82 3.87
C ASP A 39 -16.06 4.46 2.70
N ALA A 40 -14.97 3.73 2.96
CA ALA A 40 -14.07 3.23 1.91
C ALA A 40 -14.54 1.90 1.30
N PHE A 41 -15.51 1.22 1.93
CA PHE A 41 -15.95 -0.14 1.58
C PHE A 41 -17.47 -0.23 1.49
N ILE A 42 -17.99 -0.64 0.34
CA ILE A 42 -19.44 -0.80 0.17
C ILE A 42 -19.99 -1.85 1.12
N SER A 43 -19.26 -2.95 1.34
CA SER A 43 -19.72 -4.04 2.21
C SER A 43 -19.89 -3.63 3.68
N LEU A 44 -19.26 -2.55 4.10
CA LEU A 44 -19.43 -1.96 5.43
C LEU A 44 -20.51 -0.86 5.46
N SER A 45 -21.00 -0.45 4.30
CA SER A 45 -22.13 0.48 4.17
C SER A 45 -23.45 -0.28 4.14
N SER A 46 -24.54 0.34 4.59
CA SER A 46 -25.90 -0.20 4.42
C SER A 46 -26.45 -0.04 2.98
N THR A 47 -25.60 0.32 2.02
CA THR A 47 -25.99 0.69 0.67
C THR A 47 -25.97 -0.53 -0.25
N GLU A 48 -27.06 -0.78 -0.97
CA GLU A 48 -27.05 -1.75 -2.06
C GLU A 48 -26.04 -1.33 -3.14
N ARG A 49 -25.31 -2.28 -3.72
CA ARG A 49 -24.35 -2.04 -4.80
C ARG A 49 -25.08 -1.97 -6.14
N PRO A 50 -25.36 -0.78 -6.71
CA PRO A 50 -26.03 -0.69 -8.00
C PRO A 50 -25.14 -1.27 -9.11
N PRO A 51 -25.73 -1.79 -10.20
CA PRO A 51 -24.96 -2.18 -11.38
C PRO A 51 -24.10 -1.03 -11.89
N LEU A 52 -22.90 -1.36 -12.36
CA LEU A 52 -22.02 -0.37 -12.96
C LEU A 52 -22.63 0.20 -14.26
N PRO A 53 -22.41 1.49 -14.58
CA PRO A 53 -22.92 2.11 -15.80
C PRO A 53 -22.56 1.33 -17.09
N PRO A 54 -23.42 1.35 -18.13
CA PRO A 54 -23.21 0.59 -19.38
C PRO A 54 -21.84 0.77 -20.03
N ARG A 55 -21.22 1.96 -19.90
CA ARG A 55 -19.86 2.22 -20.42
C ARG A 55 -18.80 1.22 -19.94
N PHE A 56 -18.99 0.58 -18.79
CA PHE A 56 -18.05 -0.44 -18.30
C PHE A 56 -18.12 -1.73 -19.11
N LEU A 57 -19.28 -2.04 -19.72
CA LEU A 57 -19.36 -3.11 -20.73
C LEU A 57 -18.56 -2.75 -21.98
N ASP A 58 -18.66 -1.50 -22.44
CA ASP A 58 -17.90 -1.02 -23.61
C ASP A 58 -16.39 -1.07 -23.34
N ILE A 59 -15.97 -0.64 -22.14
CA ILE A 59 -14.58 -0.74 -21.69
C ILE A 59 -14.12 -2.20 -21.71
N LYS A 60 -14.87 -3.13 -21.12
CA LYS A 60 -14.52 -4.56 -21.13
C LYS A 60 -14.34 -5.07 -22.55
N LYS A 61 -15.31 -4.83 -23.44
CA LYS A 61 -15.21 -5.23 -24.85
C LYS A 61 -13.97 -4.67 -25.53
N ALA A 62 -13.65 -3.40 -25.29
CA ALA A 62 -12.49 -2.74 -25.87
C ALA A 62 -11.16 -3.33 -25.38
N LEU A 63 -11.06 -3.67 -24.08
CA LEU A 63 -9.82 -4.19 -23.48
C LEU A 63 -9.34 -5.51 -24.11
N VAL A 64 -10.27 -6.38 -24.50
CA VAL A 64 -9.94 -7.72 -25.05
C VAL A 64 -10.15 -7.83 -26.56
N ALA A 65 -10.51 -6.73 -27.23
CA ALA A 65 -10.84 -6.72 -28.64
C ALA A 65 -9.69 -7.25 -29.50
N GLY A 66 -9.98 -8.28 -30.31
CA GLY A 66 -8.98 -8.94 -31.16
C GLY A 66 -8.05 -9.89 -30.40
N HIS A 67 -8.27 -10.11 -29.10
CA HIS A 67 -7.48 -10.99 -28.24
C HIS A 67 -8.35 -12.04 -27.53
N GLU A 68 -9.63 -12.15 -27.88
CA GLU A 68 -10.62 -12.96 -27.17
C GLU A 68 -10.19 -14.42 -27.04
N HIS A 69 -9.72 -15.04 -28.13
CA HIS A 69 -9.21 -16.41 -28.11
C HIS A 69 -8.00 -16.57 -27.18
N ARG A 70 -7.05 -15.62 -27.20
CA ARG A 70 -5.88 -15.65 -26.31
C ARG A 70 -6.28 -15.47 -24.85
N VAL A 71 -7.24 -14.59 -24.58
CA VAL A 71 -7.78 -14.39 -23.24
C VAL A 71 -8.43 -15.66 -22.70
N VAL A 72 -9.23 -16.37 -23.51
CA VAL A 72 -9.82 -17.66 -23.16
C VAL A 72 -8.75 -18.70 -22.82
N ASP A 73 -7.73 -18.83 -23.67
CA ASP A 73 -6.66 -19.80 -23.43
C ASP A 73 -5.85 -19.44 -22.18
N SER A 74 -5.59 -18.15 -21.96
CA SER A 74 -4.87 -17.65 -20.79
C SER A 74 -5.62 -17.89 -19.49
N TRP A 75 -6.95 -17.78 -19.51
CA TRP A 75 -7.81 -18.05 -18.36
C TRP A 75 -7.72 -19.50 -17.91
N LYS A 76 -7.73 -20.45 -18.86
CA LYS A 76 -7.57 -21.88 -18.55
C LYS A 76 -6.22 -22.18 -17.88
N ARG A 77 -5.13 -21.61 -18.42
CA ARG A 77 -3.78 -21.71 -17.82
C ARG A 77 -3.72 -21.08 -16.44
N LEU A 78 -4.38 -19.93 -16.26
CA LEU A 78 -4.45 -19.23 -14.99
C LEU A 78 -5.18 -20.06 -13.91
N LEU A 79 -6.34 -20.62 -14.23
CA LEU A 79 -7.11 -21.46 -13.30
C LEU A 79 -6.37 -22.74 -12.89
N GLU A 80 -5.65 -23.36 -13.82
CA GLU A 80 -4.77 -24.51 -13.51
C GLU A 80 -3.66 -24.11 -12.53
N ARG A 81 -2.98 -22.98 -12.80
CA ARG A 81 -1.90 -22.51 -11.93
C ARG A 81 -2.42 -22.09 -10.56
N LEU A 82 -3.54 -21.38 -10.50
CA LEU A 82 -4.20 -21.02 -9.23
C LEU A 82 -4.55 -22.25 -8.41
N ARG A 83 -5.12 -23.29 -9.02
CA ARG A 83 -5.45 -24.53 -8.30
C ARG A 83 -4.21 -25.17 -7.67
N ALA A 84 -3.08 -25.17 -8.37
CA ALA A 84 -1.82 -25.68 -7.84
C ALA A 84 -1.29 -24.80 -6.69
N GLU A 85 -1.19 -23.48 -6.89
CA GLU A 85 -0.67 -22.56 -5.87
C GLU A 85 -1.56 -22.49 -4.63
N ASN A 86 -2.89 -22.56 -4.78
CA ASN A 86 -3.82 -22.60 -3.65
C ASN A 86 -3.55 -23.80 -2.74
N ARG A 87 -3.18 -24.96 -3.30
CA ARG A 87 -2.80 -26.14 -2.51
C ARG A 87 -1.49 -25.92 -1.76
N THR A 88 -0.51 -25.27 -2.40
CA THR A 88 0.75 -24.89 -1.76
C THR A 88 0.50 -23.94 -0.59
N ILE A 89 -0.24 -22.85 -0.81
CA ILE A 89 -0.55 -21.86 0.23
C ILE A 89 -1.34 -22.50 1.38
N ALA A 90 -2.36 -23.31 1.07
CA ALA A 90 -3.17 -23.96 2.10
C ALA A 90 -2.35 -24.93 2.96
N LYS A 91 -1.31 -25.55 2.39
CA LYS A 91 -0.39 -26.45 3.11
C LYS A 91 0.62 -25.68 3.95
N GLU A 92 1.28 -24.67 3.39
CA GLU A 92 2.38 -23.96 4.04
C GLU A 92 1.87 -22.91 5.06
N GLY A 93 0.66 -22.37 4.85
CA GLY A 93 0.05 -21.40 5.76
C GLY A 93 0.94 -20.16 5.96
N PRO A 94 1.05 -19.61 7.19
CA PRO A 94 1.90 -18.45 7.48
C PRO A 94 3.39 -18.63 7.17
N ALA A 95 3.90 -19.87 7.07
CA ALA A 95 5.31 -20.14 6.78
C ALA A 95 5.73 -19.75 5.36
N ILE A 96 4.75 -19.55 4.46
CA ILE A 96 5.01 -19.12 3.07
C ILE A 96 5.47 -17.66 2.97
N ILE A 97 5.27 -16.85 4.01
CA ILE A 97 5.65 -15.44 4.01
C ILE A 97 7.16 -15.34 4.26
N PRO A 98 7.95 -14.71 3.35
CA PRO A 98 9.38 -14.51 3.56
C PRO A 98 9.68 -13.65 4.79
N ASN A 99 10.68 -14.07 5.57
CA ASN A 99 11.17 -13.36 6.75
C ASN A 99 12.66 -13.06 6.59
N ILE A 100 13.05 -11.80 6.74
CA ILE A 100 14.45 -11.35 6.63
C ILE A 100 14.84 -10.61 7.90
N ASP A 101 16.00 -10.93 8.49
CA ASP A 101 16.55 -10.12 9.57
C ASP A 101 17.15 -8.81 9.04
N PHE A 102 16.84 -7.68 9.69
CA PHE A 102 17.34 -6.37 9.28
C PHE A 102 18.87 -6.28 9.21
N HIS A 103 19.60 -6.97 10.09
CA HIS A 103 21.06 -6.98 10.05
C HIS A 103 21.63 -7.73 8.86
N GLU A 104 20.86 -8.64 8.26
CA GLU A 104 21.21 -9.37 7.04
C GLU A 104 20.42 -8.88 5.82
N LEU A 105 19.82 -7.69 5.86
CA LEU A 105 18.83 -7.22 4.86
C LEU A 105 19.27 -7.40 3.40
N ASP A 106 20.47 -6.95 3.01
CA ASP A 106 20.94 -7.05 1.62
C ASP A 106 21.15 -8.51 1.19
N LYS A 107 21.69 -9.36 2.08
CA LYS A 107 21.86 -10.80 1.86
C LYS A 107 20.50 -11.51 1.82
N GLY A 108 19.58 -11.12 2.69
CA GLY A 108 18.22 -11.64 2.75
C GLY A 108 17.44 -11.33 1.48
N LEU A 109 17.53 -10.10 0.97
CA LEU A 109 16.89 -9.74 -0.31
C LEU A 109 17.52 -10.46 -1.50
N THR A 110 18.84 -10.71 -1.48
CA THR A 110 19.49 -11.54 -2.49
C THR A 110 18.97 -12.98 -2.45
N THR A 111 18.74 -13.52 -1.25
CA THR A 111 18.31 -14.91 -1.04
C THR A 111 16.82 -15.12 -1.30
N PHE A 112 15.97 -14.23 -0.77
CA PHE A 112 14.51 -14.36 -0.76
C PHE A 112 13.82 -13.42 -1.76
N GLY A 113 14.54 -12.60 -2.51
CA GLY A 113 13.94 -11.60 -3.40
C GLY A 113 13.02 -12.19 -4.47
N ALA A 114 13.32 -13.39 -4.98
CA ALA A 114 12.42 -14.09 -5.90
C ALA A 114 11.12 -14.51 -5.21
N GLU A 115 11.20 -15.08 -4.01
CA GLU A 115 10.04 -15.48 -3.21
C GLU A 115 9.20 -14.26 -2.82
N ILE A 116 9.83 -13.15 -2.41
CA ILE A 116 9.11 -11.90 -2.11
C ILE A 116 8.39 -11.38 -3.35
N ARG A 117 9.01 -11.49 -4.53
CA ARG A 117 8.37 -11.09 -5.78
C ARG A 117 7.19 -11.98 -6.16
N GLU A 118 7.28 -13.27 -5.87
CA GLU A 118 6.19 -14.22 -6.10
C GLU A 118 5.03 -14.00 -5.12
N ARG A 119 5.32 -13.85 -3.83
CA ARG A 119 4.32 -13.75 -2.76
C ARG A 119 3.77 -12.35 -2.57
N GLY A 120 4.49 -11.31 -2.99
CA GLY A 120 4.07 -9.91 -2.85
C GLY A 120 4.02 -9.42 -1.40
N VAL A 121 4.78 -10.05 -0.49
CA VAL A 121 4.80 -9.73 0.94
C VAL A 121 6.14 -10.12 1.56
N ALA A 122 6.58 -9.39 2.57
CA ALA A 122 7.74 -9.72 3.37
C ALA A 122 7.59 -9.22 4.82
N VAL A 123 8.24 -9.92 5.75
CA VAL A 123 8.51 -9.43 7.10
C VAL A 123 9.99 -9.14 7.24
N VAL A 124 10.34 -7.89 7.57
CA VAL A 124 11.69 -7.50 7.96
C VAL A 124 11.76 -7.44 9.48
N ARG A 125 12.51 -8.35 10.08
CA ARG A 125 12.64 -8.52 11.52
C ARG A 125 13.59 -7.51 12.13
N ASN A 126 13.33 -7.10 13.36
CA ASN A 126 14.28 -6.31 14.16
C ASN A 126 14.71 -4.98 13.49
N VAL A 127 13.80 -4.31 12.76
CA VAL A 127 14.12 -3.03 12.09
C VAL A 127 14.37 -1.95 13.13
N ILE A 128 13.48 -1.83 14.11
CA ILE A 128 13.68 -0.97 15.29
C ILE A 128 13.95 -1.88 16.49
N PRO A 129 14.88 -1.54 17.40
CA PRO A 129 15.10 -2.33 18.60
C PRO A 129 13.80 -2.57 19.37
N GLU A 130 13.54 -3.81 19.77
CA GLU A 130 12.26 -4.23 20.36
C GLU A 130 11.82 -3.35 21.55
N LYS A 131 12.77 -3.01 22.44
CA LYS A 131 12.49 -2.14 23.60
C LYS A 131 12.05 -0.73 23.18
N GLU A 132 12.66 -0.19 22.13
CA GLU A 132 12.30 1.14 21.62
C GLU A 132 10.92 1.11 20.96
N ALA A 133 10.66 0.12 20.10
CA ALA A 133 9.36 -0.04 19.45
C ALA A 133 8.23 -0.35 20.44
N ARG A 134 8.52 -1.06 21.54
CA ARG A 134 7.56 -1.28 22.63
C ARG A 134 7.21 0.04 23.34
N ALA A 135 8.21 0.86 23.63
CA ALA A 135 8.03 2.14 24.32
C ALA A 135 7.19 3.14 23.51
N TYR A 136 7.17 3.02 22.18
CA TYR A 136 6.30 3.84 21.32
C TYR A 136 4.82 3.72 21.69
N LYS A 137 4.35 2.52 22.07
CA LYS A 137 2.97 2.34 22.52
C LYS A 137 2.70 3.11 23.81
N ASP A 138 3.58 2.97 24.79
CA ASP A 138 3.43 3.64 26.10
C ASP A 138 3.41 5.16 25.92
N GLU A 139 4.29 5.71 25.07
CA GLU A 139 4.32 7.14 24.73
C GLU A 139 3.04 7.61 23.99
N ILE A 140 2.44 6.77 23.14
CA ILE A 140 1.17 7.10 22.46
C ILE A 140 0.02 7.13 23.47
N GLU A 141 -0.07 6.15 24.36
CA GLU A 141 -1.12 6.07 25.41
C GLU A 141 -1.00 7.19 26.46
N GLU A 142 0.20 7.73 26.66
CA GLU A 142 0.43 8.93 27.49
C GLU A 142 0.08 10.23 26.77
N TYR A 143 0.31 10.31 25.45
CA TYR A 143 0.02 11.49 24.64
C TYR A 143 -1.48 11.71 24.45
N ASP A 144 -2.23 10.63 24.25
CA ASP A 144 -3.69 10.61 24.17
C ASP A 144 -4.20 9.21 24.57
N ASN A 145 -5.48 9.03 24.86
CA ASN A 145 -6.09 7.71 25.10
C ASN A 145 -6.91 7.27 23.88
N PRO A 146 -6.27 6.93 22.74
CA PRO A 146 -7.00 6.65 21.53
C PRO A 146 -7.65 5.26 21.59
N GLN A 147 -8.97 5.22 21.73
CA GLN A 147 -9.76 4.21 21.03
C GLN A 147 -9.97 4.57 19.54
N VAL A 148 -9.43 5.71 19.06
CA VAL A 148 -9.67 6.29 17.73
C VAL A 148 -8.38 6.53 16.94
N PHE A 149 -8.46 6.24 15.64
CA PHE A 149 -7.38 6.05 14.67
C PHE A 149 -6.76 7.35 14.13
N GLU A 150 -7.30 8.52 14.46
CA GLU A 150 -7.02 9.77 13.73
C GLU A 150 -5.85 10.59 14.33
N LEU A 151 -4.77 9.91 14.73
CA LEU A 151 -3.50 10.51 15.15
C LEU A 151 -2.44 10.34 14.06
N TYR A 152 -1.68 11.39 13.79
CA TYR A 152 -0.75 11.48 12.67
C TYR A 152 0.66 11.91 13.09
N TRP A 153 0.78 12.78 14.09
CA TRP A 153 1.99 13.54 14.38
C TRP A 153 2.56 13.27 15.77
N SER A 154 2.11 12.22 16.47
CA SER A 154 2.66 11.85 17.78
C SER A 154 4.18 11.62 17.72
N ALA A 155 4.86 11.81 18.86
CA ALA A 155 6.31 11.64 18.96
C ALA A 155 6.79 10.28 18.41
N PRO A 156 6.15 9.14 18.76
CA PRO A 156 6.50 7.85 18.17
C PRO A 156 6.29 7.75 16.66
N GLN A 157 5.21 8.32 16.11
CA GLN A 157 4.98 8.31 14.66
C GLN A 157 6.05 9.10 13.91
N VAL A 158 6.44 10.29 14.42
CA VAL A 158 7.50 11.12 13.83
C VAL A 158 8.85 10.41 13.92
N LYS A 159 9.20 9.87 15.09
CA LYS A 159 10.44 9.10 15.29
C LYS A 159 10.52 7.88 14.37
N ALA A 160 9.49 7.04 14.34
CA ALA A 160 9.47 5.81 13.54
C ALA A 160 9.66 6.11 12.05
N ARG A 161 8.93 7.11 11.51
CA ARG A 161 9.02 7.50 10.09
C ARG A 161 10.36 8.14 9.73
N ALA A 162 11.06 8.74 10.69
CA ALA A 162 12.40 9.31 10.49
C ALA A 162 13.53 8.32 10.83
N HIS A 163 13.20 7.13 11.35
CA HIS A 163 14.19 6.20 11.89
C HIS A 163 15.10 5.66 10.76
N PRO A 164 16.43 5.76 10.88
CA PRO A 164 17.36 5.41 9.80
C PRO A 164 17.25 3.94 9.36
N ASN A 165 17.02 3.02 10.30
CA ASN A 165 16.80 1.61 9.94
C ASN A 165 15.53 1.39 9.13
N LEU A 166 14.44 2.10 9.45
CA LEU A 166 13.20 1.95 8.72
C LEU A 166 13.37 2.49 7.30
N LEU A 167 13.94 3.68 7.14
CA LEU A 167 14.25 4.27 5.82
C LEU A 167 15.18 3.37 5.00
N LYS A 168 16.16 2.72 5.64
CA LYS A 168 17.02 1.71 4.99
C LYS A 168 16.22 0.49 4.53
N ALA A 169 15.32 -0.03 5.37
CA ALA A 169 14.44 -1.15 5.02
C ALA A 169 13.53 -0.80 3.83
N GLN A 170 12.89 0.37 3.86
CA GLN A 170 12.06 0.88 2.78
C GLN A 170 12.86 1.01 1.47
N THR A 171 14.05 1.62 1.52
CA THR A 171 14.93 1.77 0.35
C THR A 171 15.32 0.41 -0.23
N ALA A 172 15.65 -0.56 0.62
CA ALA A 172 16.02 -1.89 0.17
C ALA A 172 14.83 -2.65 -0.47
N LEU A 173 13.63 -2.51 0.09
CA LEU A 173 12.40 -3.08 -0.48
C LEU A 173 12.06 -2.47 -1.85
N MET A 174 12.27 -1.16 -2.05
CA MET A 174 12.08 -0.53 -3.37
C MET A 174 13.00 -1.13 -4.44
N ARG A 175 14.17 -1.66 -4.10
CA ARG A 175 15.07 -2.34 -5.08
C ARG A 175 14.51 -3.64 -5.65
N LEU A 176 13.42 -4.17 -5.08
CA LEU A 176 12.70 -5.31 -5.67
C LEU A 176 11.90 -4.92 -6.92
N TRP A 177 11.60 -3.63 -7.07
CA TRP A 177 10.95 -3.05 -8.23
C TRP A 177 11.97 -2.73 -9.33
N LYS A 178 11.46 -2.61 -10.54
CA LYS A 178 12.23 -2.16 -11.71
C LYS A 178 11.46 -1.08 -12.47
N SER A 179 12.16 -0.39 -13.35
CA SER A 179 11.57 0.49 -14.36
C SER A 179 11.95 -0.06 -15.73
N SER A 180 10.98 -0.53 -16.52
CA SER A 180 11.27 -0.97 -17.89
C SER A 180 11.58 0.20 -18.84
N ASP A 181 11.06 1.38 -18.52
CA ASP A 181 11.39 2.64 -19.19
C ASP A 181 12.39 3.47 -18.35
N PRO A 182 13.64 3.69 -18.81
CA PRO A 182 14.61 4.53 -18.10
C PRO A 182 14.24 6.01 -18.09
N GLU A 183 13.30 6.44 -18.93
CA GLU A 183 12.80 7.82 -18.98
C GLU A 183 11.60 8.05 -18.06
N SER A 184 11.05 6.99 -17.45
CA SER A 184 9.96 7.10 -16.47
C SER A 184 10.38 7.94 -15.27
N GLU A 185 9.53 8.90 -14.89
CA GLU A 185 9.79 9.89 -13.85
C GLU A 185 9.53 9.31 -12.45
N ILE A 186 10.36 8.35 -12.08
CA ILE A 186 10.36 7.69 -10.78
C ILE A 186 11.78 7.47 -10.29
N SER A 187 12.02 7.80 -9.01
CA SER A 187 13.25 7.42 -8.33
C SER A 187 12.94 6.52 -7.12
N MET A 188 13.70 5.42 -7.06
CA MET A 188 13.61 4.38 -6.02
C MET A 188 14.79 4.42 -5.05
N SER A 189 15.64 5.44 -5.15
CA SER A 189 16.88 5.52 -4.36
C SER A 189 16.66 6.05 -2.95
N GLN A 190 15.53 6.69 -2.68
CA GLN A 190 15.14 7.16 -1.35
C GLN A 190 13.60 7.30 -1.25
N PRO A 191 13.01 7.01 -0.07
CA PRO A 191 11.57 7.11 0.11
C PRO A 191 11.14 8.54 0.46
N LEU A 192 9.88 8.86 0.16
CA LEU A 192 9.15 9.98 0.75
C LEU A 192 8.23 9.46 1.87
N MET A 193 8.09 10.23 2.93
CA MET A 193 7.24 9.89 4.07
C MET A 193 5.77 10.12 3.73
N TYR A 194 4.91 9.15 4.07
CA TYR A 194 3.46 9.30 4.10
C TYR A 194 2.97 9.17 5.54
N ALA A 195 2.29 10.20 6.04
CA ALA A 195 1.75 10.27 7.37
C ALA A 195 0.39 9.57 7.38
N ASP A 196 0.35 8.40 8.01
CA ASP A 196 -0.86 7.62 8.20
C ASP A 196 -1.22 7.54 9.69
N ARG A 197 -2.23 6.77 9.98
CA ARG A 197 -2.78 6.51 11.31
C ARG A 197 -1.96 5.45 12.05
N LEU A 198 -2.45 5.10 13.23
CA LEU A 198 -2.01 3.94 14.01
C LEU A 198 -3.22 3.09 14.38
N ARG A 199 -2.97 1.87 14.84
CA ARG A 199 -4.01 0.99 15.39
C ARG A 199 -3.54 0.41 16.70
N ILE A 200 -4.40 0.44 17.72
CA ILE A 200 -4.30 -0.32 18.97
C ILE A 200 -5.58 -1.15 19.09
N ARG A 201 -5.52 -2.43 18.72
CA ARG A 201 -6.70 -3.31 18.69
C ARG A 201 -6.73 -4.19 19.94
N GLN A 202 -7.80 -4.10 20.71
CA GLN A 202 -7.94 -4.83 21.97
C GLN A 202 -8.41 -6.29 21.75
N PRO A 203 -8.08 -7.22 22.67
CA PRO A 203 -8.67 -8.55 22.71
C PRO A 203 -10.21 -8.54 22.63
N GLY A 204 -10.78 -9.44 21.82
CA GLY A 204 -12.22 -9.56 21.61
C GLY A 204 -12.83 -8.54 20.64
N ASP A 205 -12.07 -7.54 20.15
CA ASP A 205 -12.58 -6.56 19.20
C ASP A 205 -12.96 -7.22 17.86
N ALA A 206 -14.21 -7.00 17.44
CA ALA A 206 -14.80 -7.46 16.19
C ALA A 206 -15.26 -6.32 15.27
N ASN A 207 -15.08 -5.05 15.68
CA ASN A 207 -15.53 -3.89 14.92
C ASN A 207 -14.62 -3.59 13.72
N PHE A 208 -13.36 -4.04 13.76
CA PHE A 208 -12.35 -3.87 12.71
C PHE A 208 -12.18 -5.12 11.83
N ALA A 209 -13.30 -5.67 11.35
CA ALA A 209 -13.31 -6.81 10.44
C ALA A 209 -13.38 -6.35 8.97
N LEU A 210 -12.23 -5.95 8.40
CA LEU A 210 -12.12 -5.68 6.97
C LEU A 210 -11.93 -7.00 6.22
N GLY A 211 -12.88 -7.32 5.33
CA GLY A 211 -12.79 -8.50 4.46
C GLY A 211 -11.66 -8.38 3.43
N PRO A 212 -11.38 -9.44 2.66
CA PRO A 212 -10.35 -9.41 1.61
C PRO A 212 -10.57 -8.28 0.61
N HIS A 213 -9.57 -7.42 0.44
CA HIS A 213 -9.63 -6.28 -0.47
C HIS A 213 -8.25 -5.92 -1.06
N ILE A 214 -8.26 -5.05 -2.07
CA ILE A 214 -7.08 -4.39 -2.64
C ILE A 214 -7.35 -2.88 -2.67
N ASP A 215 -6.41 -2.09 -2.14
CA ASP A 215 -6.46 -0.62 -2.17
C ASP A 215 -5.92 -0.04 -3.50
N GLY A 216 -5.80 1.29 -3.59
CA GLY A 216 -5.19 1.94 -4.76
C GLY A 216 -6.13 2.02 -5.96
N GLY A 217 -7.42 2.27 -5.70
CA GLY A 217 -8.45 2.33 -6.72
C GLY A 217 -9.24 1.02 -6.81
N SER A 218 -10.20 0.98 -7.71
CA SER A 218 -11.12 -0.15 -7.88
C SER A 218 -11.43 -0.31 -9.35
N VAL A 219 -12.48 0.34 -9.85
CA VAL A 219 -12.85 0.32 -11.27
C VAL A 219 -11.76 0.92 -12.18
N GLU A 220 -10.89 1.80 -11.64
CA GLU A 220 -9.78 2.41 -12.35
C GLU A 220 -8.84 1.38 -13.00
N ARG A 221 -8.80 0.15 -12.49
CA ARG A 221 -7.96 -0.93 -13.04
C ARG A 221 -8.33 -1.35 -14.47
N TRP A 222 -9.60 -1.19 -14.84
CA TRP A 222 -10.08 -1.49 -16.19
C TRP A 222 -10.15 -0.24 -17.08
N GLU A 223 -10.06 0.96 -16.51
CA GLU A 223 -10.28 2.18 -17.28
C GLU A 223 -9.05 2.63 -18.07
N PRO A 224 -9.20 3.02 -19.36
CA PRO A 224 -8.11 3.55 -20.17
C PRO A 224 -7.50 4.84 -19.58
N HIS A 225 -8.31 5.63 -18.87
CA HIS A 225 -7.87 6.83 -18.16
C HIS A 225 -7.62 6.61 -16.66
N GLY A 226 -7.60 5.35 -16.21
CA GLY A 226 -7.17 4.94 -14.87
C GLY A 226 -5.78 4.31 -14.94
N TYR A 227 -5.68 3.02 -14.65
CA TYR A 227 -4.46 2.22 -14.83
C TYR A 227 -4.06 2.05 -16.30
N GLY A 228 -5.00 2.20 -17.25
CA GLY A 228 -4.71 2.13 -18.68
C GLY A 228 -3.76 3.23 -19.18
N ARG A 229 -3.58 4.34 -18.45
CA ARG A 229 -2.68 5.44 -18.86
C ARG A 229 -1.23 4.99 -19.01
N GLY A 230 -0.78 4.05 -18.19
CA GLY A 230 0.55 3.45 -18.29
C GLY A 230 0.54 2.00 -18.77
N GLY A 231 -0.62 1.48 -19.17
CA GLY A 231 -0.76 0.12 -19.65
C GLY A 231 -0.40 -0.96 -18.63
N VAL A 232 -0.57 -0.68 -17.33
CA VAL A 232 -0.15 -1.55 -16.21
C VAL A 232 -0.59 -3.01 -16.42
N TYR A 233 -1.81 -3.21 -16.91
CA TYR A 233 -2.43 -4.53 -17.03
C TYR A 233 -2.63 -5.00 -18.48
N HIS A 234 -2.04 -4.32 -19.47
CA HIS A 234 -2.28 -4.64 -20.90
C HIS A 234 -1.98 -6.10 -21.23
N ARG A 235 -0.85 -6.63 -20.75
CA ARG A 235 -0.47 -8.05 -20.97
C ARG A 235 -1.53 -9.04 -20.51
N ILE A 236 -2.25 -8.73 -19.43
CA ILE A 236 -3.33 -9.58 -18.92
C ILE A 236 -4.51 -9.55 -19.90
N PHE A 237 -4.95 -8.37 -20.34
CA PHE A 237 -6.06 -8.23 -21.27
C PHE A 237 -5.72 -8.70 -22.70
N GLU A 238 -4.44 -8.80 -23.05
CA GLU A 238 -3.93 -9.40 -24.30
C GLU A 238 -3.90 -10.95 -24.27
N GLY A 239 -4.14 -11.58 -23.12
CA GLY A 239 -4.07 -13.03 -22.96
C GLY A 239 -2.67 -13.60 -22.67
N SER A 240 -1.74 -12.75 -22.21
CA SER A 240 -0.37 -13.09 -21.85
C SER A 240 -0.07 -12.67 -20.40
N TRP A 241 -0.92 -13.06 -19.44
CA TRP A 241 -0.74 -12.67 -18.04
C TRP A 241 0.60 -13.14 -17.46
N GLU A 242 1.21 -14.18 -18.03
CA GLU A 242 2.55 -14.66 -17.65
C GLU A 242 3.65 -13.62 -17.92
N GLU A 243 3.44 -12.72 -18.88
CA GLU A 243 4.35 -11.61 -19.21
C GLU A 243 4.05 -10.34 -18.42
N TYR A 244 2.96 -10.29 -17.65
CA TYR A 244 2.67 -9.16 -16.77
C TYR A 244 3.62 -9.17 -15.58
N ASP A 245 4.42 -8.12 -15.44
CA ASP A 245 5.30 -7.96 -14.29
C ASP A 245 4.67 -6.97 -13.28
N PRO A 246 4.20 -7.44 -12.11
CA PRO A 246 3.67 -6.53 -11.09
C PRO A 246 4.72 -5.55 -10.55
N TRP A 247 6.01 -5.88 -10.68
CA TRP A 247 7.16 -5.13 -10.16
C TRP A 247 7.71 -4.07 -11.13
N ASP A 248 7.07 -3.84 -12.28
CA ASP A 248 7.42 -2.74 -13.17
C ASP A 248 6.71 -1.44 -12.76
N ALA A 249 7.46 -0.57 -12.10
CA ALA A 249 6.94 0.69 -11.58
C ALA A 249 6.66 1.72 -12.69
N SER A 250 7.32 1.61 -13.84
CA SER A 250 7.23 2.62 -14.92
C SER A 250 5.80 2.79 -15.44
N THR A 251 5.07 1.68 -15.52
CA THR A 251 3.67 1.64 -15.95
C THR A 251 2.72 2.26 -14.91
N ARG A 252 3.11 2.30 -13.64
CA ARG A 252 2.29 2.81 -12.53
C ARG A 252 2.41 4.31 -12.35
N VAL A 253 3.52 4.93 -12.77
CA VAL A 253 3.75 6.39 -12.66
C VAL A 253 2.61 7.22 -13.27
N PRO A 254 2.13 6.96 -14.51
CA PRO A 254 1.04 7.75 -15.10
C PRO A 254 -0.36 7.30 -14.65
N ALA A 255 -0.50 6.21 -13.88
CA ALA A 255 -1.78 5.63 -13.51
C ALA A 255 -2.58 6.59 -12.61
N ILE A 256 -3.88 6.70 -12.88
CA ILE A 256 -4.82 7.42 -12.01
C ILE A 256 -5.60 6.39 -11.20
N THR A 257 -5.36 6.35 -9.90
CA THR A 257 -5.96 5.38 -8.95
C THR A 257 -7.16 5.94 -8.19
N ASN A 258 -7.43 7.25 -8.30
CA ASN A 258 -8.54 7.92 -7.62
C ASN A 258 -9.32 8.81 -8.59
N LYS A 259 -10.04 8.20 -9.53
CA LYS A 259 -10.80 8.97 -10.54
C LYS A 259 -12.14 9.47 -10.00
N TYR A 260 -12.67 8.82 -8.97
CA TYR A 260 -14.01 9.07 -8.42
C TYR A 260 -13.98 9.76 -7.06
N ASN A 261 -12.81 10.31 -6.67
CA ASN A 261 -12.61 11.00 -5.41
C ASN A 261 -13.09 10.20 -4.19
N GLY A 262 -12.67 8.93 -4.14
CA GLY A 262 -13.03 8.00 -3.06
C GLY A 262 -12.47 8.46 -1.72
N LEU A 263 -13.25 8.29 -0.64
CA LEU A 263 -12.83 8.72 0.70
C LEU A 263 -11.59 7.97 1.17
N GLY A 264 -11.52 6.65 0.91
CA GLY A 264 -10.36 5.81 1.21
C GLY A 264 -9.20 5.90 0.20
N ALA A 265 -9.29 6.74 -0.82
CA ALA A 265 -8.28 6.77 -1.87
C ALA A 265 -6.97 7.42 -1.38
N CYS A 266 -5.82 6.87 -1.78
CA CYS A 266 -4.50 7.41 -1.49
C CYS A 266 -3.99 8.21 -2.69
N SER A 267 -3.46 9.42 -2.44
CA SER A 267 -2.91 10.33 -3.43
C SER A 267 -1.43 10.08 -3.71
N MET A 268 -0.73 9.28 -2.89
CA MET A 268 0.62 8.83 -3.18
C MET A 268 0.62 7.48 -3.89
N PHE A 269 1.54 7.30 -4.84
CA PHE A 269 1.94 5.97 -5.27
C PHE A 269 2.72 5.30 -4.14
N ARG A 270 2.10 4.28 -3.54
CA ARG A 270 2.71 3.38 -2.55
C ARG A 270 3.16 2.12 -3.29
N MET A 271 4.46 1.84 -3.33
CA MET A 271 4.98 0.58 -3.86
C MET A 271 4.59 -0.57 -2.94
N PHE A 272 4.76 -0.35 -1.64
CA PHE A 272 4.26 -1.24 -0.62
C PHE A 272 3.36 -0.48 0.33
N GLN A 273 2.28 -1.13 0.73
CA GLN A 273 1.71 -0.82 2.03
C GLN A 273 2.58 -1.45 3.11
N GLY A 274 2.46 -0.98 4.34
CA GLY A 274 3.27 -1.53 5.42
C GLY A 274 2.92 -0.98 6.78
N TRP A 275 3.37 -1.70 7.81
CA TRP A 275 3.24 -1.27 9.19
C TRP A 275 4.42 -1.74 10.04
N LEU A 276 4.76 -0.93 11.02
CA LEU A 276 5.75 -1.23 12.06
C LEU A 276 5.02 -1.71 13.31
N SER A 277 5.44 -2.84 13.87
CA SER A 277 4.81 -3.38 15.08
C SER A 277 5.26 -2.67 16.35
N MET A 278 4.33 -2.45 17.27
CA MET A 278 4.59 -1.98 18.64
C MET A 278 4.21 -3.02 19.71
N SER A 279 3.48 -4.07 19.32
CA SER A 279 3.15 -5.20 20.19
C SER A 279 3.57 -6.54 19.58
N GLN A 280 3.55 -7.58 20.40
CA GLN A 280 3.72 -8.95 19.95
C GLN A 280 2.36 -9.52 19.57
N THR A 281 2.28 -10.18 18.42
CA THR A 281 1.05 -10.80 17.93
C THR A 281 1.34 -12.08 17.15
N ARG A 282 0.42 -13.03 17.21
CA ARG A 282 0.44 -14.31 16.46
C ARG A 282 -0.77 -14.42 15.53
N PRO A 283 -0.81 -15.44 14.64
CA PRO A 283 -2.04 -15.76 13.90
C PRO A 283 -3.28 -15.77 14.80
N LEU A 284 -4.38 -15.20 14.32
CA LEU A 284 -5.67 -15.02 15.02
C LEU A 284 -5.68 -13.99 16.17
N GLU A 285 -4.55 -13.33 16.47
CA GLU A 285 -4.45 -12.31 17.50
C GLU A 285 -4.70 -10.89 16.95
N GLY A 286 -5.68 -10.73 16.06
CA GLY A 286 -6.10 -9.42 15.54
C GLY A 286 -5.19 -8.84 14.46
N THR A 287 -4.43 -9.69 13.77
CA THR A 287 -3.37 -9.32 12.82
C THR A 287 -3.85 -9.21 11.37
N LEU A 288 -2.92 -8.88 10.47
CA LEU A 288 -3.12 -8.85 9.02
C LEU A 288 -3.14 -10.28 8.45
N MET A 289 -4.00 -10.49 7.46
CA MET A 289 -3.96 -11.63 6.55
C MET A 289 -3.64 -11.16 5.14
N VAL A 290 -2.94 -11.97 4.36
CA VAL A 290 -2.64 -11.70 2.94
C VAL A 290 -2.96 -12.92 2.08
N ASN A 291 -3.25 -12.69 0.80
CA ASN A 291 -3.25 -13.74 -0.22
C ASN A 291 -1.93 -13.66 -1.02
N PRO A 292 -0.98 -14.57 -0.79
CA PRO A 292 0.36 -14.46 -1.35
C PRO A 292 0.43 -15.08 -2.77
N LEU A 293 -0.48 -14.64 -3.65
CA LEU A 293 -0.62 -15.06 -5.06
C LEU A 293 -0.31 -13.93 -6.06
N LEU A 294 0.27 -12.82 -5.60
CA LEU A 294 0.38 -11.51 -6.26
C LEU A 294 0.01 -11.46 -7.76
N GLN A 295 0.84 -12.02 -8.65
CA GLN A 295 0.62 -11.97 -10.10
C GLN A 295 -0.66 -12.71 -10.52
N LEU A 296 -0.88 -13.92 -9.99
CA LEU A 296 -2.01 -14.78 -10.32
C LEU A 296 -3.33 -14.20 -9.83
N SER A 297 -3.36 -13.69 -8.59
CA SER A 297 -4.58 -13.09 -8.05
C SER A 297 -4.93 -11.78 -8.76
N THR A 298 -3.92 -10.98 -9.13
CA THR A 298 -4.10 -9.77 -9.96
C THR A 298 -4.70 -10.14 -11.32
N ALA A 299 -4.10 -11.09 -12.04
CA ALA A 299 -4.61 -11.56 -13.32
C ALA A 299 -6.03 -12.11 -13.22
N TYR A 300 -6.32 -12.88 -12.16
CA TYR A 300 -7.62 -13.46 -11.93
C TYR A 300 -8.69 -12.40 -11.69
N VAL A 301 -8.44 -11.45 -10.80
CA VAL A 301 -9.39 -10.36 -10.52
C VAL A 301 -9.72 -9.59 -11.80
N LEU A 302 -8.72 -9.31 -12.64
CA LEU A 302 -8.91 -8.53 -13.86
C LEU A 302 -9.64 -9.29 -14.97
N LEU A 303 -9.39 -10.61 -15.10
CA LEU A 303 -10.04 -11.47 -16.09
C LEU A 303 -11.41 -12.02 -15.63
N ARG A 304 -11.65 -12.14 -14.33
CA ARG A 304 -12.89 -12.68 -13.75
C ARG A 304 -14.17 -12.07 -14.35
N PRO A 305 -14.26 -10.76 -14.64
CA PRO A 305 -15.44 -10.15 -15.28
C PRO A 305 -15.77 -10.62 -16.69
N PHE A 306 -14.85 -11.31 -17.36
CA PHE A 306 -15.01 -11.78 -18.73
C PHE A 306 -15.56 -13.20 -18.81
N PHE A 307 -15.62 -13.92 -17.68
CA PHE A 307 -16.01 -15.32 -17.62
C PHE A 307 -17.24 -15.54 -16.74
N GLN A 308 -18.03 -16.55 -17.07
CA GLN A 308 -19.20 -16.96 -16.31
C GLN A 308 -19.24 -18.49 -16.15
N PRO A 309 -19.85 -19.01 -15.07
CA PRO A 309 -20.04 -20.44 -14.93
C PRO A 309 -21.11 -20.94 -15.90
N ILE A 310 -20.90 -22.14 -16.47
CA ILE A 310 -21.89 -22.87 -17.28
C ILE A 310 -22.94 -23.52 -16.36
N LYS A 311 -22.46 -24.16 -15.29
CA LYS A 311 -23.28 -24.72 -14.19
C LYS A 311 -23.01 -23.95 -12.92
N HIS A 312 -24.08 -23.57 -12.23
CA HIS A 312 -24.05 -22.75 -11.02
C HIS A 312 -23.79 -23.57 -9.75
N VAL A 313 -23.40 -22.87 -8.68
CA VAL A 313 -23.24 -23.44 -7.33
C VAL A 313 -24.50 -24.19 -6.92
N GLY A 314 -24.33 -25.38 -6.34
CA GLY A 314 -25.42 -26.26 -5.92
C GLY A 314 -25.97 -27.17 -7.03
N GLN A 315 -25.61 -26.95 -8.30
CA GLN A 315 -25.94 -27.86 -9.40
C GLN A 315 -24.91 -28.99 -9.58
N VAL A 316 -23.68 -28.76 -9.13
CA VAL A 316 -22.54 -29.66 -9.26
C VAL A 316 -21.67 -29.63 -8.00
N SER A 317 -20.71 -30.54 -7.90
CA SER A 317 -19.71 -30.52 -6.81
C SER A 317 -18.83 -29.26 -6.89
N ASP A 318 -18.21 -28.86 -5.77
CA ASP A 318 -17.31 -27.70 -5.73
C ASP A 318 -16.13 -27.86 -6.72
N ASP A 319 -15.56 -29.06 -6.83
CA ASP A 319 -14.46 -29.34 -7.76
C ASP A 319 -14.88 -29.23 -9.24
N GLU A 320 -16.10 -29.67 -9.56
CA GLU A 320 -16.68 -29.52 -10.90
C GLU A 320 -17.04 -28.06 -11.17
N TYR A 321 -17.60 -27.35 -10.18
CA TYR A 321 -17.92 -25.92 -10.28
C TYR A 321 -16.67 -25.09 -10.61
N LEU A 322 -15.54 -25.39 -9.97
CA LEU A 322 -14.24 -24.73 -10.13
C LEU A 322 -13.39 -25.30 -11.28
N SER A 323 -13.93 -26.22 -12.09
CA SER A 323 -13.21 -26.82 -13.21
C SER A 323 -13.16 -25.89 -14.42
N ASN A 324 -12.06 -25.96 -15.20
CA ASN A 324 -11.92 -25.19 -16.43
C ASN A 324 -13.09 -25.39 -17.39
N ASP A 325 -13.64 -26.60 -17.45
CA ASP A 325 -14.72 -26.98 -18.35
C ASP A 325 -16.07 -26.37 -17.95
N ASN A 326 -16.19 -25.85 -16.72
CA ASN A 326 -17.40 -25.19 -16.24
C ASN A 326 -17.37 -23.67 -16.39
N TRP A 327 -16.33 -23.08 -16.98
CA TRP A 327 -16.22 -21.63 -17.13
C TRP A 327 -16.01 -21.23 -18.58
N GLU A 328 -16.91 -20.39 -19.08
CA GLU A 328 -16.90 -19.92 -20.46
C GLU A 328 -16.74 -18.40 -20.54
N PHE A 329 -16.23 -17.93 -21.68
CA PHE A 329 -16.19 -16.51 -21.99
C PHE A 329 -17.62 -15.98 -22.17
N ALA A 330 -17.97 -14.93 -21.43
CA ALA A 330 -19.35 -14.43 -21.40
C ALA A 330 -19.83 -13.92 -22.77
N GLY A 331 -18.92 -13.42 -23.62
CA GLY A 331 -19.23 -13.00 -24.99
C GLY A 331 -20.44 -12.06 -25.06
N ALA A 332 -21.50 -12.49 -25.75
CA ALA A 332 -22.74 -11.73 -25.89
C ALA A 332 -23.50 -11.52 -24.56
N SER A 333 -23.30 -12.41 -23.57
CA SER A 333 -23.92 -12.35 -22.25
C SER A 333 -23.16 -11.47 -21.26
N MET A 334 -22.04 -10.86 -21.68
CA MET A 334 -21.20 -10.03 -20.83
C MET A 334 -21.97 -8.79 -20.34
N THR A 335 -21.87 -8.51 -19.04
CA THR A 335 -22.49 -7.34 -18.39
C THR A 335 -21.44 -6.27 -18.04
N SER A 336 -21.88 -5.11 -17.53
CA SER A 336 -21.01 -4.06 -17.01
C SER A 336 -20.34 -4.39 -15.68
N GLU A 337 -20.70 -5.53 -15.05
CA GLU A 337 -20.15 -5.91 -13.75
C GLU A 337 -18.63 -6.14 -13.81
N LEU A 338 -17.94 -5.60 -12.80
CA LEU A 338 -16.54 -5.81 -12.49
C LEU A 338 -16.50 -6.34 -11.05
N GLN A 339 -16.49 -7.65 -10.85
CA GLN A 339 -16.80 -8.30 -9.58
C GLN A 339 -16.09 -7.64 -8.39
N GLY A 340 -16.86 -7.03 -7.47
CA GLY A 340 -16.35 -6.37 -6.26
C GLY A 340 -15.75 -4.98 -6.45
N ALA A 341 -15.73 -4.45 -7.69
CA ALA A 341 -15.24 -3.11 -8.00
C ALA A 341 -16.35 -2.05 -7.95
N THR A 342 -16.13 -0.96 -7.24
CA THR A 342 -17.10 0.14 -7.13
C THR A 342 -16.38 1.48 -7.24
N PRO A 343 -16.88 2.43 -8.07
CA PRO A 343 -16.36 3.79 -8.10
C PRO A 343 -16.25 4.40 -6.70
N GLY A 344 -15.07 4.95 -6.38
CA GLY A 344 -14.80 5.66 -5.11
C GLY A 344 -14.58 4.76 -3.89
N HIS A 345 -14.54 3.45 -4.05
CA HIS A 345 -14.32 2.48 -2.96
C HIS A 345 -13.12 1.59 -3.28
N GLY A 346 -12.67 0.77 -2.32
CA GLY A 346 -11.68 -0.28 -2.55
C GLY A 346 -12.19 -1.39 -3.49
N GLN A 347 -11.28 -2.25 -3.98
CA GLN A 347 -11.67 -3.49 -4.67
C GLN A 347 -11.96 -4.56 -3.62
N GLU A 348 -13.20 -5.02 -3.54
CA GLU A 348 -13.62 -6.04 -2.56
C GLU A 348 -13.56 -7.45 -3.16
N LEU A 349 -13.20 -8.44 -2.35
CA LEU A 349 -13.14 -9.84 -2.75
C LEU A 349 -13.90 -10.73 -1.77
N SER A 350 -14.52 -11.78 -2.30
CA SER A 350 -15.29 -12.75 -1.54
C SER A 350 -15.27 -14.10 -2.24
N ALA A 351 -15.58 -15.17 -1.50
CA ALA A 351 -15.68 -16.52 -2.06
C ALA A 351 -16.76 -16.63 -3.15
N VAL A 352 -17.82 -15.81 -3.07
CA VAL A 352 -18.91 -15.79 -4.06
C VAL A 352 -18.44 -15.16 -5.37
N LEU A 353 -17.77 -14.02 -5.29
CA LEU A 353 -17.34 -13.26 -6.46
C LEU A 353 -16.07 -13.87 -7.09
N HIS A 354 -15.18 -14.42 -6.26
CA HIS A 354 -13.84 -14.88 -6.61
C HIS A 354 -13.57 -16.32 -6.16
N PRO A 355 -14.37 -17.32 -6.60
CA PRO A 355 -14.36 -18.65 -6.02
C PRO A 355 -13.03 -19.40 -6.22
N HIS A 356 -12.34 -19.22 -7.35
CA HIS A 356 -11.06 -19.89 -7.62
C HIS A 356 -9.88 -19.36 -6.79
N LEU A 357 -10.01 -18.23 -6.10
CA LEU A 357 -8.98 -17.79 -5.17
C LEU A 357 -8.98 -18.64 -3.88
N ASP A 358 -10.06 -19.38 -3.59
CA ASP A 358 -10.24 -20.16 -2.35
C ASP A 358 -9.80 -19.36 -1.11
N LEU A 359 -10.28 -18.11 -0.98
CA LEU A 359 -9.83 -17.15 0.05
C LEU A 359 -9.93 -17.70 1.47
N LYS A 360 -10.82 -18.69 1.72
CA LYS A 360 -10.92 -19.37 3.00
C LYS A 360 -9.64 -20.13 3.37
N LYS A 361 -8.92 -20.69 2.39
CA LYS A 361 -7.69 -21.46 2.58
C LYS A 361 -6.42 -20.69 2.20
N THR A 362 -6.54 -19.66 1.37
CA THR A 362 -5.38 -18.97 0.78
C THR A 362 -5.14 -17.58 1.35
N MET A 363 -6.03 -17.06 2.19
CA MET A 363 -5.71 -15.93 3.05
C MET A 363 -4.94 -16.46 4.25
N VAL A 364 -3.64 -16.16 4.31
CA VAL A 364 -2.76 -16.61 5.39
C VAL A 364 -2.53 -15.47 6.38
N HIS A 365 -2.54 -15.78 7.67
CA HIS A 365 -2.16 -14.82 8.71
C HIS A 365 -0.67 -14.49 8.59
N MET A 366 -0.30 -13.29 9.04
CA MET A 366 1.10 -13.01 9.33
C MET A 366 1.65 -14.04 10.33
N PRO A 367 2.95 -14.42 10.22
CA PRO A 367 3.61 -15.23 11.24
C PRO A 367 3.61 -14.52 12.60
N GLU A 368 4.22 -15.11 13.64
CA GLU A 368 4.46 -14.35 14.88
C GLU A 368 5.23 -13.07 14.55
N ILE A 369 4.77 -11.92 15.05
CA ILE A 369 5.37 -10.59 14.87
C ILE A 369 5.72 -10.02 16.24
N ARG A 370 6.85 -9.32 16.36
CA ARG A 370 7.34 -8.68 17.59
C ARG A 370 7.46 -7.17 17.42
N PRO A 371 7.45 -6.39 18.52
CA PRO A 371 7.72 -4.96 18.45
C PRO A 371 9.02 -4.70 17.69
N GLY A 372 8.99 -3.76 16.74
CA GLY A 372 10.14 -3.40 15.92
C GLY A 372 10.29 -4.16 14.60
N ASP A 373 9.50 -5.21 14.38
CA ASP A 373 9.35 -5.84 13.08
C ASP A 373 8.55 -4.93 12.13
N TYR A 374 8.93 -4.94 10.85
CA TYR A 374 8.25 -4.20 9.78
C TYR A 374 7.67 -5.17 8.77
N VAL A 375 6.36 -5.06 8.53
CA VAL A 375 5.65 -5.86 7.51
C VAL A 375 5.35 -4.98 6.31
N ALA A 376 5.62 -5.49 5.11
CA ALA A 376 5.35 -4.80 3.86
C ALA A 376 4.69 -5.74 2.85
N TRP A 377 3.64 -5.28 2.17
CA TRP A 377 2.99 -6.00 1.07
C TRP A 377 2.81 -5.10 -0.15
N HIS A 378 3.00 -5.70 -1.32
CA HIS A 378 2.89 -5.04 -2.62
C HIS A 378 1.49 -4.41 -2.78
N CYS A 379 1.40 -3.28 -3.47
CA CYS A 379 0.16 -2.49 -3.57
C CYS A 379 -1.04 -3.24 -4.18
N ASP A 380 -0.79 -4.27 -4.97
CA ASP A 380 -1.83 -5.14 -5.57
C ASP A 380 -2.13 -6.41 -4.74
N THR A 381 -1.43 -6.66 -3.63
CA THR A 381 -1.65 -7.85 -2.79
C THR A 381 -3.00 -7.75 -2.07
N ILE A 382 -3.85 -8.77 -2.24
CA ILE A 382 -5.10 -8.88 -1.49
C ILE A 382 -4.77 -9.10 -0.02
N HIS A 383 -5.45 -8.35 0.84
CA HIS A 383 -5.24 -8.42 2.28
C HIS A 383 -6.55 -8.21 3.04
N ALA A 384 -6.57 -8.66 4.29
CA ALA A 384 -7.72 -8.57 5.20
C ALA A 384 -7.21 -8.44 6.63
N VAL A 385 -8.12 -8.17 7.56
CA VAL A 385 -7.82 -8.18 9.00
C VAL A 385 -8.64 -9.28 9.66
N ASP A 386 -8.06 -9.94 10.68
CA ASP A 386 -8.79 -10.93 11.50
C ASP A 386 -10.18 -10.42 11.88
N GLN A 387 -11.22 -11.22 11.66
CA GLN A 387 -12.59 -10.83 12.03
C GLN A 387 -12.73 -10.56 13.52
N VAL A 388 -12.08 -11.37 14.36
CA VAL A 388 -12.08 -11.24 15.83
C VAL A 388 -10.67 -11.39 16.35
N HIS A 389 -10.26 -10.50 17.26
CA HIS A 389 -9.00 -10.63 17.96
C HIS A 389 -9.09 -11.70 19.07
N GLN A 390 -8.53 -12.89 18.86
CA GLN A 390 -8.60 -14.01 19.82
C GLN A 390 -7.41 -14.08 20.80
N GLY A 391 -6.44 -13.17 20.67
CA GLY A 391 -5.29 -13.07 21.57
C GLY A 391 -5.62 -12.51 22.95
N LYS A 392 -4.60 -12.43 23.83
CA LYS A 392 -4.74 -11.99 25.24
C LYS A 392 -4.16 -10.60 25.53
N SER A 393 -3.45 -10.02 24.59
CA SER A 393 -2.87 -8.67 24.63
C SER A 393 -3.28 -7.92 23.37
N ASP A 394 -3.07 -6.61 23.33
CA ASP A 394 -3.41 -5.79 22.17
C ASP A 394 -2.55 -6.07 20.93
N SER A 395 -3.12 -5.79 19.75
CA SER A 395 -2.43 -5.72 18.46
C SER A 395 -2.21 -4.26 18.06
N SER A 396 -0.98 -3.78 18.23
CA SER A 396 -0.61 -2.38 18.08
C SER A 396 0.42 -2.15 16.98
N VAL A 397 0.09 -1.28 16.02
CA VAL A 397 0.91 -1.03 14.83
C VAL A 397 0.87 0.45 14.41
N LEU A 398 1.95 0.92 13.77
CA LEU A 398 2.01 2.19 13.05
C LEU A 398 1.92 1.92 11.55
N TYR A 399 0.97 2.54 10.84
CA TYR A 399 0.91 2.43 9.38
C TYR A 399 1.99 3.32 8.76
N ILE A 400 2.90 2.68 8.01
CA ILE A 400 4.05 3.35 7.37
C ILE A 400 4.31 2.64 6.03
N PRO A 401 3.75 3.14 4.91
CA PRO A 401 3.97 2.55 3.59
C PRO A 401 5.35 2.91 3.02
N VAL A 402 5.72 2.27 1.90
CA VAL A 402 6.93 2.57 1.12
C VAL A 402 6.54 3.38 -0.11
N CYS A 403 6.95 4.64 -0.16
CA CYS A 403 6.61 5.56 -1.24
C CYS A 403 7.89 6.02 -1.98
N PRO A 404 8.04 5.74 -3.29
CA PRO A 404 9.16 6.25 -4.08
C PRO A 404 9.03 7.76 -4.32
N VAL A 405 10.05 8.39 -4.90
CA VAL A 405 9.96 9.76 -5.41
C VAL A 405 9.31 9.73 -6.79
N THR A 406 8.17 10.38 -6.92
CA THR A 406 7.47 10.72 -8.17
C THR A 406 6.97 12.15 -8.07
N GLU A 407 6.53 12.76 -9.17
CA GLU A 407 5.91 14.10 -9.14
C GLU A 407 4.73 14.14 -8.17
N ILE A 408 3.77 13.21 -8.30
CA ILE A 408 2.57 13.15 -7.44
C ILE A 408 2.93 12.96 -5.95
N ASN A 409 3.98 12.19 -5.66
CA ASN A 409 4.44 11.95 -4.30
C ASN A 409 5.12 13.19 -3.71
N ALA A 410 5.87 13.94 -4.52
CA ALA A 410 6.49 15.20 -4.10
C ALA A 410 5.45 16.30 -3.85
N GLU A 411 4.43 16.42 -4.71
CA GLU A 411 3.30 17.33 -4.49
C GLU A 411 2.56 17.01 -3.20
N TYR A 412 2.29 15.73 -2.95
CA TYR A 412 1.66 15.30 -1.71
C TYR A 412 2.55 15.59 -0.50
N ALA A 413 3.85 15.27 -0.57
CA ALA A 413 4.81 15.53 0.50
C ALA A 413 4.89 17.02 0.86
N ALA A 414 4.84 17.93 -0.13
CA ALA A 414 4.81 19.37 0.11
C ALA A 414 3.55 19.81 0.90
N ARG A 415 2.37 19.32 0.52
CA ARG A 415 1.10 19.59 1.25
C ARG A 415 1.09 18.97 2.65
N GLN A 416 1.58 17.74 2.77
CA GLN A 416 1.71 17.06 4.05
C GLN A 416 2.69 17.76 4.99
N ARG A 417 3.82 18.29 4.48
CA ARG A 417 4.77 19.09 5.26
C ARG A 417 4.09 20.31 5.87
N ALA A 418 3.23 21.00 5.10
CA ALA A 418 2.44 22.12 5.62
C ALA A 418 1.45 21.66 6.70
N ALA A 419 0.78 20.51 6.53
CA ALA A 419 -0.12 19.94 7.53
C ALA A 419 0.62 19.58 8.83
N PHE A 420 1.81 18.96 8.74
CA PHE A 420 2.66 18.70 9.90
C PHE A 420 3.05 19.98 10.64
N LEU A 421 3.42 21.05 9.94
CA LEU A 421 3.74 22.32 10.60
C LEU A 421 2.52 22.92 11.31
N ALA A 422 1.33 22.79 10.72
CA ALA A 422 0.08 23.27 11.29
C ALA A 422 -0.54 22.34 12.36
N GLY A 423 -0.08 21.08 12.45
CA GLY A 423 -0.68 20.05 13.30
C GLY A 423 -2.02 19.51 12.79
N THR A 424 -2.41 19.82 11.55
CA THR A 424 -3.68 19.34 10.97
C THR A 424 -3.52 17.96 10.32
N PRO A 425 -4.60 17.21 10.04
CA PRO A 425 -4.51 15.93 9.33
C PRO A 425 -3.85 16.07 7.94
N GLY A 426 -3.28 14.97 7.45
CA GLY A 426 -2.70 14.90 6.11
C GLY A 426 -3.77 15.06 5.00
N PRO A 427 -3.39 15.41 3.75
CA PRO A 427 -4.34 15.73 2.69
C PRO A 427 -5.32 14.60 2.31
N ASP A 428 -4.96 13.34 2.56
CA ASP A 428 -5.79 12.17 2.26
C ASP A 428 -6.77 11.79 3.37
N PHE A 429 -6.70 12.45 4.52
CA PHE A 429 -7.54 12.15 5.68
C PHE A 429 -8.64 13.19 5.85
N PRO A 430 -9.71 12.87 6.60
CA PRO A 430 -10.71 13.86 6.98
C PRO A 430 -10.04 15.12 7.53
N GLY A 431 -10.48 16.29 7.06
CA GLY A 431 -9.96 17.57 7.54
C GLY A 431 -10.34 17.85 8.99
N GLY A 432 -9.98 19.03 9.49
CA GLY A 432 -10.30 19.48 10.84
C GLY A 432 -9.09 20.04 11.56
N LYS A 433 -9.21 20.23 12.88
CA LYS A 433 -8.12 20.71 13.72
C LYS A 433 -7.00 19.67 13.90
N GLY A 434 -7.33 18.38 13.83
CA GLY A 434 -6.39 17.31 14.10
C GLY A 434 -5.69 17.53 15.45
N GLU A 435 -4.36 17.47 15.43
CA GLU A 435 -3.51 17.62 16.60
C GLU A 435 -3.06 19.08 16.84
N SER A 436 -3.61 20.07 16.13
CA SER A 436 -3.14 21.46 16.18
C SER A 436 -3.18 22.08 17.58
N GLU A 437 -4.05 21.57 18.45
CA GLU A 437 -4.24 22.03 19.84
C GLU A 437 -3.69 21.02 20.88
N HIS A 438 -3.06 19.93 20.45
CA HIS A 438 -2.51 18.92 21.35
C HIS A 438 -1.26 19.46 22.08
N ILE A 439 -1.19 19.19 23.38
CA ILE A 439 -0.03 19.51 24.20
C ILE A 439 1.10 18.53 23.86
N ASN A 440 2.34 19.02 23.77
CA ASN A 440 3.53 18.23 23.43
C ASN A 440 3.53 17.59 22.04
N ARG A 441 2.70 18.06 21.11
CA ARG A 441 2.81 17.65 19.70
C ARG A 441 4.21 17.98 19.16
N PRO A 442 4.91 17.02 18.56
CA PRO A 442 6.17 17.26 17.85
C PRO A 442 6.07 18.38 16.82
N ASP A 443 7.03 19.31 16.88
CA ASP A 443 7.23 20.34 15.89
C ASP A 443 8.47 20.05 15.02
N TYR A 444 8.84 21.00 14.18
CA TYR A 444 10.03 20.87 13.34
C TYR A 444 11.32 20.75 14.16
N ALA A 445 11.43 21.41 15.31
CA ALA A 445 12.60 21.33 16.17
C ALA A 445 12.74 19.92 16.77
N TYR A 446 11.63 19.32 17.19
CA TYR A 446 11.58 17.93 17.63
C TYR A 446 12.02 16.97 16.53
N LEU A 447 11.53 17.14 15.30
CA LEU A 447 11.99 16.33 14.16
C LEU A 447 13.50 16.47 13.97
N CYS A 448 14.05 17.69 13.97
CA CYS A 448 15.48 17.93 13.81
C CYS A 448 16.35 17.28 14.89
N SER A 449 15.84 17.14 16.12
CA SER A 449 16.60 16.50 17.20
C SER A 449 16.57 14.97 17.17
N HIS A 450 15.67 14.36 16.39
CA HIS A 450 15.47 12.91 16.33
C HIS A 450 15.71 12.29 14.94
N ALA A 451 15.78 13.11 13.88
CA ALA A 451 16.03 12.67 12.52
C ALA A 451 17.48 12.98 12.11
N ASP A 452 18.08 12.04 11.38
CA ASP A 452 19.27 12.32 10.59
C ASP A 452 18.89 13.00 9.25
N PRO A 453 19.86 13.39 8.40
CA PRO A 453 19.55 13.98 7.10
C PRO A 453 18.63 13.13 6.20
N SER A 454 18.67 11.80 6.31
CA SER A 454 17.77 10.93 5.55
C SER A 454 16.32 11.05 6.04
N GLY A 455 16.12 11.14 7.36
CA GLY A 455 14.82 11.42 7.95
C GLY A 455 14.27 12.79 7.55
N LEU A 456 15.11 13.82 7.55
CA LEU A 456 14.72 15.16 7.09
C LEU A 456 14.35 15.20 5.61
N ARG A 457 15.12 14.49 4.75
CA ARG A 457 14.79 14.34 3.32
C ARG A 457 13.46 13.62 3.11
N ALA A 458 13.22 12.51 3.81
CA ALA A 458 11.97 11.76 3.70
C ALA A 458 10.75 12.61 4.09
N HIS A 459 10.90 13.50 5.09
CA HIS A 459 9.86 14.45 5.51
C HIS A 459 9.76 15.70 4.62
N GLY A 460 10.58 15.81 3.57
CA GLY A 460 10.61 16.96 2.68
C GLY A 460 11.21 18.22 3.29
N PHE A 461 11.99 18.13 4.36
CA PHE A 461 12.68 19.26 5.00
C PHE A 461 14.15 19.43 4.58
N GLU A 462 14.65 18.53 3.74
CA GLU A 462 15.99 18.63 3.16
C GLU A 462 15.95 18.21 1.68
N LYS A 463 16.89 18.75 0.89
CA LYS A 463 17.03 18.47 -0.54
C LYS A 463 17.27 16.98 -0.79
N LEU A 464 16.50 16.39 -1.71
CA LEU A 464 16.67 15.02 -2.18
C LEU A 464 17.94 14.90 -3.01
N ASN A 465 18.66 13.78 -2.89
CA ASN A 465 19.94 13.58 -3.55
C ASN A 465 19.82 12.52 -4.65
N PRO A 466 20.19 12.82 -5.91
CA PRO A 466 20.29 11.80 -6.92
C PRO A 466 21.44 10.84 -6.60
N THR A 467 21.33 9.60 -7.06
CA THR A 467 22.40 8.60 -6.96
C THR A 467 23.06 8.37 -8.31
N ALA A 468 24.25 7.75 -8.30
CA ALA A 468 24.94 7.39 -9.54
C ALA A 468 24.18 6.35 -10.37
N GLU A 469 23.32 5.55 -9.72
CA GLU A 469 22.50 4.50 -10.33
C GLU A 469 21.17 5.04 -10.90
N ASP A 470 20.83 6.30 -10.63
CA ASP A 470 19.59 6.90 -11.11
C ASP A 470 19.58 7.02 -12.65
N THR A 471 18.48 6.57 -13.25
CA THR A 471 18.17 6.75 -14.66
C THR A 471 17.95 8.23 -15.02
N ASN A 472 17.79 8.54 -16.31
CA ASN A 472 17.49 9.90 -16.74
C ASN A 472 16.15 10.39 -16.17
N GLY A 473 15.11 9.55 -16.22
CA GLY A 473 13.80 9.87 -15.62
C GLY A 473 13.87 10.07 -14.10
N ALA A 474 14.65 9.22 -13.40
CA ALA A 474 14.88 9.36 -11.97
C ALA A 474 15.57 10.69 -11.61
N LYS A 475 16.58 11.12 -12.39
CA LYS A 475 17.25 12.41 -12.19
C LYS A 475 16.31 13.60 -12.42
N ARG A 476 15.52 13.57 -13.50
CA ARG A 476 14.53 14.62 -13.78
C ARG A 476 13.49 14.74 -12.67
N VAL A 477 12.92 13.62 -12.21
CA VAL A 477 11.91 13.68 -11.16
C VAL A 477 12.50 14.11 -9.83
N MET A 478 13.76 13.80 -9.54
CA MET A 478 14.47 14.31 -8.35
C MET A 478 14.64 15.83 -8.41
N GLU A 479 15.00 16.39 -9.56
CA GLU A 479 15.08 17.85 -9.77
C GLU A 479 13.71 18.51 -9.62
N LEU A 480 12.68 17.94 -10.25
CA LEU A 480 11.30 18.42 -10.14
C LEU A 480 10.78 18.35 -8.71
N ALA A 481 10.97 17.21 -8.03
CA ALA A 481 10.57 17.02 -6.64
C ALA A 481 11.26 18.02 -5.70
N ASN A 482 12.56 18.29 -5.91
CA ASN A 482 13.27 19.33 -5.18
C ASN A 482 12.67 20.72 -5.42
N SER A 483 12.33 21.06 -6.67
CA SER A 483 11.64 22.32 -6.99
C SER A 483 10.28 22.43 -6.28
N ILE A 484 9.48 21.35 -6.27
CA ILE A 484 8.18 21.30 -5.59
C ILE A 484 8.35 21.48 -4.06
N LEU A 485 9.39 20.88 -3.49
CA LEU A 485 9.70 20.98 -2.06
C LEU A 485 10.40 22.30 -1.68
N GLY A 486 10.88 23.07 -2.65
CA GLY A 486 11.48 24.40 -2.48
C GLY A 486 13.01 24.42 -2.32
N PHE A 487 13.74 23.54 -3.01
CA PHE A 487 15.21 23.38 -2.95
C PHE A 487 15.97 23.56 -4.26
#